data_AF-A0A0D0E4V6-F1
#
_entry.id   AF-A0A0D0E4V6-F1
#
_cell.length_a   1.000
_cell.length_b   1.000
_cell.length_c   1.000
_cell.angle_alpha   90.00
_cell.angle_beta   90.00
_cell.angle_gamma   90.00
#
_symmetry.space_group_name_H-M   'P 1'
#
loop_
_entity.id
_entity.type
_entity.pdbx_description
1 polymer ?
#
loop_
_entity_poly.entity_id
_entity_poly.type
_entity_poly.pdbx_seq_one_letter_code
_entity_poly.pdbx_strand_id
1 'polypeptide(L)'
;MTLHTSMLPEDAQERKLATITSVKQGTLDDHVREVAPMEHVIPYSDKLLHEAVVEWLISTNQPIQAVDHPSFKKMIDVASHATKGVIIPNQNATHHEIIDLFKKQKMHLKEHLNVGFLELVVAWN
;
A
#
# COMPACT_ATOMS: atom_id res chain seq x y z
N MET A 1 -14.10 -63.15 3.33
CA MET A 1 -12.80 -63.22 2.63
C MET A 1 -11.97 -62.02 3.06
N THR A 2 -11.09 -62.20 4.04
CA THR A 2 -10.19 -61.15 4.53
C THR A 2 -8.94 -61.14 3.65
N LEU A 3 -8.70 -60.03 2.96
CA LEU A 3 -7.49 -59.82 2.17
C LEU A 3 -6.33 -59.61 3.14
N HIS A 4 -5.42 -60.59 3.24
CA HIS A 4 -4.17 -60.40 3.94
C HIS A 4 -3.21 -59.63 3.04
N THR A 5 -2.87 -58.41 3.44
CA THR A 5 -1.90 -57.59 2.73
C THR A 5 -0.48 -58.01 3.16
N SER A 6 0.29 -58.55 2.22
CA SER A 6 1.70 -58.91 2.45
C SER A 6 2.53 -57.66 2.78
N MET A 7 3.36 -57.78 3.81
CA MET A 7 4.27 -56.73 4.31
C MET A 7 5.74 -57.07 3.99
N LEU A 8 5.99 -57.95 3.01
CA LEU A 8 7.36 -58.25 2.59
C LEU A 8 8.04 -56.98 2.04
N PRO A 9 9.35 -56.80 2.27
CA PRO A 9 10.08 -55.63 1.80
C PRO A 9 9.98 -55.44 0.29
N GLU A 10 9.92 -56.54 -0.45
CA GLU A 10 9.82 -56.59 -1.91
C GLU A 10 8.47 -56.04 -2.39
N ASP A 11 7.35 -56.51 -1.84
CA ASP A 11 6.01 -56.00 -2.14
C ASP A 11 5.84 -54.51 -1.78
N ALA A 12 6.49 -54.06 -0.70
CA ALA A 12 6.52 -52.65 -0.31
C ALA A 12 7.34 -51.80 -1.30
N GLN A 13 8.40 -52.36 -1.88
CA GLN A 13 9.23 -51.68 -2.87
C GLN A 13 8.52 -51.58 -4.23
N GLU A 14 7.84 -52.64 -4.66
CA GLU A 14 7.02 -52.64 -5.87
C GLU A 14 5.86 -51.64 -5.76
N ARG A 15 5.22 -51.53 -4.60
CA ARG A 15 4.18 -50.50 -4.35
C ARG A 15 4.74 -49.09 -4.40
N LYS A 16 5.94 -48.85 -3.88
CA LYS A 16 6.61 -47.55 -4.00
C LYS A 16 6.94 -47.24 -5.46
N LEU A 17 7.46 -48.20 -6.23
CA LEU A 17 7.75 -48.05 -7.65
C LEU A 17 6.47 -47.81 -8.48
N ALA A 18 5.38 -48.52 -8.18
CA ALA A 18 4.06 -48.31 -8.80
C ALA A 18 3.47 -46.93 -8.45
N THR A 19 3.69 -46.46 -7.22
CA THR A 19 3.25 -45.12 -6.79
C THR A 19 4.11 -44.02 -7.43
N ILE A 20 5.42 -44.21 -7.55
CA ILE A 20 6.35 -43.28 -8.20
C ILE A 20 6.11 -43.19 -9.71
N THR A 21 5.76 -44.30 -10.36
CA THR A 21 5.41 -44.32 -11.80
C THR A 21 4.01 -43.75 -12.08
N SER A 22 3.07 -43.87 -11.13
CA SER A 22 1.71 -43.34 -11.27
C SER A 22 1.56 -41.88 -10.82
N VAL A 23 2.46 -41.36 -9.97
CA VAL A 23 2.46 -39.95 -9.56
C VAL A 23 3.49 -39.21 -10.40
N LYS A 24 3.13 -38.94 -11.65
CA LYS A 24 3.69 -37.79 -12.36
C LYS A 24 3.18 -36.55 -11.66
N GLN A 25 3.94 -36.04 -10.71
CA GLN A 25 3.71 -34.71 -10.17
C GLN A 25 3.86 -33.75 -11.35
N GLY A 26 2.75 -33.19 -11.83
CA GLY A 26 2.77 -32.19 -12.89
C GLY A 26 3.63 -31.03 -12.41
N THR A 27 4.63 -30.65 -13.21
CA THR A 27 5.36 -29.41 -12.97
C THR A 27 4.35 -28.29 -12.98
N LEU A 28 4.43 -27.39 -11.99
CA LEU A 28 3.53 -26.25 -11.78
C LEU A 28 3.58 -25.20 -12.91
N ASP A 29 4.16 -25.54 -14.06
CA ASP A 29 4.53 -24.62 -15.13
C ASP A 29 3.29 -24.07 -15.88
N ASP A 30 2.23 -24.88 -16.02
CA ASP A 30 1.01 -24.49 -16.78
C ASP A 30 0.22 -23.34 -16.14
N HIS A 31 0.47 -23.02 -14.86
CA HIS A 31 -0.18 -21.92 -14.15
C HIS A 31 0.78 -20.79 -13.73
N VAL A 32 2.09 -20.95 -13.94
CA VAL A 32 3.08 -19.92 -13.65
C VAL A 32 3.12 -18.98 -14.84
N ARG A 33 2.37 -17.88 -14.74
CA ARG A 33 2.61 -16.75 -15.64
C ARG A 33 3.87 -16.04 -15.16
N GLU A 34 4.84 -15.89 -16.04
CA GLU A 34 5.96 -14.98 -15.86
C GLU A 34 5.38 -13.58 -15.67
N VAL A 35 5.27 -13.14 -14.42
CA VAL A 35 4.89 -11.76 -14.11
C VAL A 35 6.06 -10.92 -14.61
N ALA A 36 5.79 -10.04 -15.59
CA ALA A 36 6.76 -9.04 -16.03
C ALA A 36 7.47 -8.46 -14.81
N PRO A 37 8.81 -8.32 -14.81
CA PRO A 37 9.57 -7.98 -13.61
C PRO A 37 8.88 -6.82 -12.91
N MET A 38 8.27 -7.09 -11.73
CA MET A 38 7.78 -5.99 -10.92
C MET A 38 9.00 -5.12 -10.67
N GLU A 39 8.91 -3.89 -11.16
CA GLU A 39 9.87 -2.82 -10.90
C GLU A 39 10.32 -2.95 -9.45
N HIS A 40 11.61 -3.26 -9.27
CA HIS A 40 12.15 -3.76 -8.01
C HIS A 40 11.72 -2.84 -6.86
N VAL A 41 10.69 -3.25 -6.13
CA VAL A 41 10.27 -2.56 -4.92
C VAL A 41 11.37 -2.82 -3.93
N ILE A 42 12.21 -1.82 -3.67
CA ILE A 42 13.18 -1.88 -2.59
C ILE A 42 12.39 -2.28 -1.34
N PRO A 43 12.66 -3.45 -0.73
CA PRO A 43 11.89 -3.90 0.40
C PRO A 43 11.98 -2.86 1.52
N TYR A 44 10.83 -2.57 2.12
CA TYR A 44 10.78 -1.67 3.26
C TYR A 44 11.72 -2.15 4.37
N SER A 45 12.49 -1.23 4.94
CA SER A 45 13.14 -1.42 6.23
C SER A 45 13.19 -0.10 6.98
N ASP A 46 13.07 -0.15 8.31
CA ASP A 46 13.14 1.04 9.17
C ASP A 46 14.45 1.80 8.97
N LYS A 47 15.55 1.07 8.71
CA LYS A 47 16.87 1.66 8.44
C LYS A 47 16.87 2.49 7.15
N LEU A 48 16.33 1.95 6.05
CA LEU A 48 16.25 2.66 4.77
C LEU A 48 15.34 3.88 4.86
N LEU A 49 14.20 3.74 5.55
CA LEU A 49 13.31 4.88 5.81
C LEU A 49 14.05 5.96 6.60
N HIS A 50 14.75 5.59 7.67
CA HIS A 50 15.49 6.53 8.50
C HIS A 50 16.58 7.26 7.69
N GLU A 51 17.37 6.54 6.90
CA GLU A 51 18.39 7.14 6.01
C GLU A 51 17.77 8.13 5.01
N ALA A 52 16.69 7.73 4.33
CA ALA A 52 15.99 8.58 3.38
C ALA A 52 15.41 9.85 4.03
N VAL A 53 14.86 9.74 5.25
CA VAL A 53 14.33 10.88 6.01
C VAL A 53 15.46 11.85 6.40
N VAL A 54 16.59 11.35 6.87
CA VAL A 54 17.75 12.18 7.23
C VAL A 54 18.29 12.91 5.99
N GLU A 55 18.44 12.21 4.86
CA GLU A 55 18.89 12.79 3.60
C GLU A 55 17.92 13.87 3.11
N TRP A 56 16.62 13.61 3.18
CA TRP A 56 15.59 14.57 2.79
C TRP A 56 15.65 15.85 3.65
N LEU A 57 15.80 15.72 4.97
CA LEU A 57 15.92 16.85 5.89
C LEU A 57 17.12 17.74 5.55
N ILE A 58 18.30 17.14 5.31
CA ILE A 58 19.53 17.86 4.97
C ILE A 58 19.39 18.54 3.60
N SER A 59 18.98 17.78 2.59
CA SER A 59 18.91 18.24 1.20
C SER A 59 17.93 19.38 0.99
N THR A 60 16.86 19.42 1.79
CA THR A 60 15.81 20.45 1.70
C THR A 60 15.88 21.50 2.81
N ASN A 61 16.91 21.42 3.67
CA ASN A 61 17.13 22.31 4.82
C ASN A 61 15.87 22.44 5.71
N GLN A 62 15.23 21.32 6.01
CA GLN A 62 14.02 21.28 6.84
C GLN A 62 14.40 21.25 8.32
N PRO A 63 13.55 21.80 9.21
CA PRO A 63 13.75 21.65 10.64
C PRO A 63 13.62 20.18 11.04
N ILE A 64 14.43 19.73 12.00
CA ILE A 64 14.38 18.34 12.51
C ILE A 64 12.97 17.99 13.00
N GLN A 65 12.26 18.95 13.58
CA GLN A 65 10.88 18.81 14.06
C GLN A 65 9.85 18.51 12.95
N ALA A 66 10.20 18.61 11.67
CA ALA A 66 9.30 18.29 10.56
C ALA A 66 8.82 16.83 10.62
N VAL A 67 9.65 15.90 11.10
CA VAL A 67 9.31 14.47 11.20
C VAL A 67 8.31 14.18 12.34
N ASP A 68 8.24 15.06 13.34
CA ASP A 68 7.30 14.95 14.45
C ASP A 68 5.89 15.42 14.05
N HIS A 69 5.78 16.18 12.96
CA HIS A 69 4.51 16.75 12.53
C HIS A 69 3.51 15.65 12.12
N PRO A 70 2.28 15.63 12.65
CA PRO A 70 1.30 14.58 12.35
C PRO A 70 0.99 14.43 10.86
N SER A 71 1.04 15.51 10.09
CA SER A 71 0.80 15.44 8.63
C SER A 71 1.93 14.74 7.88
N PHE A 72 3.17 14.81 8.38
CA PHE A 72 4.28 14.07 7.80
C PHE A 72 4.06 12.56 7.97
N LYS A 73 3.74 12.11 9.20
CA LYS A 73 3.41 10.71 9.48
C LYS A 73 2.24 10.22 8.62
N LYS A 74 1.16 11.01 8.55
CA LYS A 74 0.00 10.71 7.70
C LYS A 74 0.38 10.53 6.21
N MET A 75 1.30 11.36 5.70
CA MET A 75 1.76 11.24 4.31
C MET A 75 2.50 9.92 4.08
N ILE A 76 3.39 9.53 4.99
CA ILE A 76 4.11 8.25 4.94
C ILE A 76 3.15 7.06 5.07
N ASP A 77 2.17 7.13 5.97
CA ASP A 77 1.16 6.09 6.13
C ASP A 77 0.34 5.90 4.85
N VAL A 78 -0.05 6.98 4.17
CA VAL A 78 -0.76 6.89 2.88
C VAL A 78 0.15 6.28 1.81
N ALA A 79 1.41 6.71 1.75
CA ALA A 79 2.38 6.22 0.78
C ALA A 79 2.72 4.73 0.97
N SER A 80 2.81 4.25 2.22
CA SER A 80 3.17 2.85 2.53
C SER A 80 2.10 1.83 2.09
N HIS A 81 0.84 2.27 1.95
CA HIS A 81 -0.26 1.46 1.46
C HIS A 81 -0.35 1.42 -0.09
N ALA A 82 0.51 2.14 -0.80
CA ALA A 82 0.44 2.22 -2.26
C ALA A 82 0.95 0.93 -2.92
N THR A 83 0.08 0.21 -3.63
CA THR A 83 0.45 -1.03 -4.33
C THR A 83 1.05 -0.80 -5.72
N LYS A 84 0.97 0.44 -6.25
CA LYS A 84 1.39 0.80 -7.60
C LYS A 84 2.43 1.94 -7.61
N GLY A 85 3.18 2.06 -6.51
CA GLY A 85 4.07 3.20 -6.27
C GLY A 85 3.30 4.48 -5.93
N VAL A 86 4.06 5.55 -5.67
CA VAL A 86 3.53 6.84 -5.22
C VAL A 86 3.76 7.88 -6.31
N ILE A 87 2.69 8.59 -6.72
CA ILE A 87 2.77 9.70 -7.67
C ILE A 87 2.72 11.00 -6.86
N ILE A 88 3.83 11.73 -6.81
CA ILE A 88 3.91 13.03 -6.15
C ILE A 88 3.57 14.11 -7.18
N PRO A 89 2.58 14.99 -6.93
CA PRO A 89 2.26 16.09 -7.83
C PRO A 89 3.44 17.06 -7.96
N ASN A 90 3.64 17.60 -9.15
CA ASN A 90 4.67 18.62 -9.37
C ASN A 90 4.30 19.95 -8.69
N GLN A 91 5.28 20.84 -8.55
CA GLN A 91 5.10 22.13 -7.86
C GLN A 91 3.89 22.92 -8.36
N ASN A 92 3.67 22.97 -9.68
CA ASN A 92 2.58 23.73 -10.25
C ASN A 92 1.22 23.12 -9.88
N ALA A 93 1.07 21.80 -10.00
CA ALA A 93 -0.14 21.09 -9.60
C ALA A 93 -0.43 21.28 -8.11
N THR A 94 0.59 21.09 -7.26
CA THR A 94 0.49 21.29 -5.81
C THR A 94 0.06 22.73 -5.46
N HIS A 95 0.63 23.73 -6.13
CA HIS A 95 0.25 25.13 -5.92
C HIS A 95 -1.22 25.40 -6.28
N HIS A 96 -1.69 24.84 -7.39
CA HIS A 96 -3.11 24.95 -7.79
C HIS A 96 -4.04 24.29 -6.76
N GLU A 97 -3.71 23.09 -6.30
CA GLU A 97 -4.50 22.37 -5.29
C GLU A 97 -4.60 23.15 -3.97
N ILE A 98 -3.51 23.78 -3.53
CA ILE A 98 -3.50 24.62 -2.33
C ILE A 98 -4.48 25.79 -2.50
N ILE A 99 -4.37 26.53 -3.61
CA ILE A 99 -5.26 27.66 -3.90
C ILE A 99 -6.72 27.23 -3.91
N ASP A 100 -7.02 26.09 -4.53
CA ASP A 100 -8.39 25.61 -4.63
C ASP A 100 -8.94 25.13 -3.28
N LEU A 101 -8.10 24.54 -2.42
CA LEU A 101 -8.49 24.22 -1.04
C LEU A 101 -8.84 25.49 -0.25
N PHE A 102 -8.04 26.56 -0.38
CA PHE A 102 -8.34 27.86 0.24
C PHE A 102 -9.66 28.45 -0.28
N LYS A 103 -9.91 28.39 -1.59
CA LYS A 103 -11.19 28.88 -2.16
C LYS A 103 -12.38 28.10 -1.62
N LYS A 104 -12.28 26.77 -1.52
CA LYS A 104 -13.33 25.91 -0.95
C LYS A 104 -13.62 26.27 0.51
N GLN A 105 -12.58 26.45 1.33
CA GLN A 105 -12.76 26.88 2.72
C GLN A 105 -13.44 28.24 2.83
N LYS A 106 -13.04 29.21 2.00
CA LYS A 106 -13.67 30.54 1.97
C LYS A 106 -15.13 30.48 1.52
N MET A 107 -15.47 29.62 0.56
CA MET A 107 -16.83 29.41 0.10
C MET A 107 -17.71 28.84 1.21
N HIS A 108 -17.25 27.77 1.86
CA HIS A 108 -17.95 27.17 2.99
C HIS A 108 -18.16 28.19 4.11
N LEU A 109 -17.11 28.97 4.46
CA LEU A 109 -17.25 30.02 5.46
C LEU A 109 -18.31 31.07 5.07
N LYS A 110 -18.36 31.49 3.81
CA LYS A 110 -19.38 32.44 3.32
C LYS A 110 -20.79 31.87 3.45
N GLU A 111 -20.99 30.59 3.14
CA GLU A 111 -22.29 29.92 3.27
C GLU A 111 -22.76 29.91 4.72
N HIS A 112 -21.92 29.48 5.65
CA HIS A 112 -22.26 29.44 7.08
C HIS A 112 -22.55 30.83 7.67
N LEU A 113 -21.78 31.85 7.28
CA LEU A 113 -22.01 33.22 7.75
C LEU A 113 -23.28 33.85 7.16
N ASN A 114 -23.64 33.52 5.91
CA ASN A 114 -24.86 34.03 5.27
C ASN A 114 -26.14 33.38 5.83
N VAL A 115 -26.08 32.13 6.27
CA VAL A 115 -27.21 31.47 6.96
C VAL A 115 -27.54 32.20 8.27
N GLY A 116 -26.52 32.56 9.05
CA GLY A 116 -26.72 33.33 10.29
C GLY A 116 -27.33 34.72 10.07
N PHE A 117 -27.07 35.37 8.93
CA PHE A 117 -27.70 36.66 8.58
C PHE A 117 -29.20 36.53 8.29
N LEU A 118 -29.63 35.45 7.64
CA LEU A 118 -31.04 35.19 7.36
C LEU A 118 -31.81 34.76 8.62
N GLU A 119 -31.20 33.94 9.48
CA GLU A 119 -31.82 33.53 10.76
C GLU A 119 -32.01 34.71 11.72
N LEU A 120 -31.07 35.66 11.78
CA LEU A 120 -31.22 36.89 12.59
C LEU A 120 -32.30 37.84 12.07
N VAL A 121 -32.52 37.91 10.76
CA VAL A 121 -33.58 38.74 10.15
C VAL A 121 -34.97 38.12 10.35
N VAL A 122 -35.07 36.78 10.37
CA VAL A 122 -36.33 36.08 10.65
C VAL A 122 -36.67 36.10 12.14
N ALA A 123 -35.68 36.07 13.04
CA ALA A 123 -35.90 36.15 14.49
C ALA A 123 -36.27 37.55 15.02
N TRP A 124 -36.26 38.57 14.16
CA TRP A 124 -36.61 39.97 14.48
C TRP A 124 -37.86 40.48 13.73
N ASN A 125 -38.62 39.59 13.08
CA ASN A 125 -39.99 39.82 12.61
C ASN A 125 -40.97 38.98 13.44
#